data_AF-X1T0S1-F1
#
_entry.id   AF-X1T0S1-F1
#
_cell.length_a   1.000
_cell.length_b   1.000
_cell.length_c   1.000
_cell.angle_alpha   90.00
_cell.angle_beta   90.00
_cell.angle_gamma   90.00
#
_symmetry.space_group_name_H-M   'P 1'
#
loop_
_entity.id
_entity.type
_entity.pdbx_description
1 polymer ?
#
loop_
_entity_poly.entity_id
_entity_poly.type
_entity_poly.pdbx_seq_one_letter_code
_entity_poly.pdbx_strand_id
1 'polypeptide(L)'
;GLNSPFGQVINFEDLNTYYFNHEKRKEWQKVPTEKRVTSFQAVRKGLKPGDAQKEAERCFSCGLCNACGNCFIYCPDSSVCLNEKELASQIDYDYCKGCGICVEECPRGAIGMLKEE
;
A
#
# COMPACT_ATOMS: atom_id res chain seq x y z
N GLY A 1 2.80 -16.71 4.21
CA GLY A 1 2.06 -15.48 4.55
C GLY A 1 1.80 -14.75 3.27
N LEU A 2 0.61 -14.94 2.71
CA LEU A 2 0.28 -14.67 1.31
C LEU A 2 -0.96 -13.78 1.28
N ASN A 3 -0.78 -12.48 1.50
CA ASN A 3 -1.87 -11.50 1.32
C ASN A 3 -1.61 -10.77 0.01
N SER A 4 -1.76 -11.52 -1.07
CA SER A 4 -1.88 -11.06 -2.45
C SER A 4 -2.88 -12.03 -3.09
N PRO A 5 -3.86 -11.57 -3.88
CA PRO A 5 -4.95 -12.40 -4.38
C PRO A 5 -4.48 -13.66 -5.12
N PHE A 6 -3.23 -13.68 -5.60
CA PHE A 6 -2.61 -14.82 -6.30
C PHE A 6 -1.29 -15.29 -5.68
N GLY A 7 -0.95 -14.85 -4.47
CA GLY A 7 0.35 -15.14 -3.86
C GLY A 7 1.55 -14.53 -4.61
N GLN A 8 1.28 -13.56 -5.49
CA GLN A 8 2.27 -12.88 -6.32
C GLN A 8 2.80 -11.61 -5.64
N VAL A 9 4.04 -11.24 -5.95
CA VAL A 9 4.62 -9.96 -5.53
C VAL A 9 3.96 -8.83 -6.32
N ILE A 10 3.47 -7.81 -5.60
CA ILE A 10 2.92 -6.59 -6.19
C ILE A 10 4.07 -5.62 -6.45
N ASN A 11 4.24 -5.20 -7.70
CA ASN A 11 5.23 -4.21 -8.11
C ASN A 11 4.66 -2.80 -8.04
N PHE A 12 5.49 -1.80 -8.32
CA PHE A 12 5.06 -0.41 -8.25
C PHE A 12 4.00 -0.09 -9.32
N GLU A 13 4.11 -0.72 -10.48
CA GLU A 13 3.21 -0.57 -11.63
C GLU A 13 1.81 -1.14 -11.38
N ASP A 14 1.68 -2.04 -10.41
CA ASP A 14 0.42 -2.67 -10.01
C ASP A 14 -0.37 -1.81 -8.99
N LEU A 15 0.21 -0.70 -8.54
CA LEU A 15 -0.40 0.20 -7.55
C LEU A 15 -1.12 1.35 -8.24
N ASN A 16 -2.35 1.63 -7.82
CA ASN A 16 -3.00 2.88 -8.17
C ASN A 16 -2.46 4.00 -7.26
N THR A 17 -1.44 4.71 -7.77
CA THR A 17 -0.74 5.76 -7.01
C THR A 17 -1.53 7.06 -6.87
N TYR A 18 -2.67 7.21 -7.55
CA TYR A 18 -3.50 8.42 -7.53
C TYR A 18 -3.94 8.79 -6.11
N TYR A 19 -4.13 7.78 -5.26
CA TYR A 19 -4.59 7.93 -3.88
C TYR A 19 -3.49 8.30 -2.88
N PHE A 20 -2.25 8.51 -3.33
CA PHE A 20 -1.11 8.80 -2.46
C PHE A 20 -0.41 10.09 -2.87
N ASN A 21 -0.02 10.87 -1.87
CA ASN A 21 0.76 12.08 -2.12
C ASN A 21 2.22 11.76 -2.40
N HIS A 22 2.79 12.41 -3.41
CA HIS A 22 4.22 12.36 -3.65
C HIS A 22 4.95 13.23 -2.63
N GLU A 23 5.76 12.60 -1.78
CA GLU A 23 6.64 13.28 -0.84
C GLU A 23 8.12 12.97 -1.08
N LYS A 24 8.99 13.94 -0.81
CA LYS A 24 10.45 13.71 -0.84
C LYS A 24 10.85 12.78 0.31
N ARG A 25 11.80 11.87 0.07
CA ARG A 25 12.40 11.05 1.13
C ARG A 25 13.02 11.96 2.19
N LYS A 26 12.80 11.65 3.47
CA LYS A 26 13.47 12.36 4.55
C LYS A 26 14.98 12.12 4.52
N GLU A 27 15.74 13.20 4.51
CA GLU A 27 17.21 13.10 4.57
C GLU A 27 17.69 12.66 5.95
N TRP A 28 18.64 11.74 5.95
CA TRP A 28 19.26 11.25 7.17
C TRP A 28 20.25 12.27 7.70
N GLN A 29 20.31 12.41 9.03
CA GLN A 29 21.35 13.20 9.67
C GLN A 29 22.69 12.49 9.49
N LYS A 30 23.61 13.16 8.79
CA LYS A 30 24.97 12.65 8.55
C LYS A 30 25.98 13.47 9.32
N VAL A 31 26.99 12.81 9.87
CA VAL A 31 28.17 13.48 10.44
C VAL A 31 28.87 14.30 9.34
N PRO A 32 29.41 15.50 9.59
CA PRO A 32 30.19 16.27 8.61
C PRO A 32 31.40 15.49 8.09
N THR A 33 31.76 15.67 6.82
CA THR A 33 32.78 14.87 6.12
C THR A 33 34.13 14.89 6.83
N GLU A 34 34.50 16.02 7.41
CA GLU A 34 35.76 16.25 8.12
C GLU A 34 35.88 15.33 9.36
N LYS A 35 34.74 15.06 10.02
CA LYS A 35 34.66 14.15 11.16
C LYS A 35 34.53 12.68 10.74
N ARG A 36 34.11 12.40 9.50
CA ARG A 36 34.02 11.02 8.98
C ARG A 36 35.39 10.41 8.72
N VAL A 37 36.37 11.22 8.31
CA VAL A 37 37.73 10.74 7.98
C VAL A 37 38.65 10.67 9.19
N THR A 38 38.26 11.31 10.31
CA THR A 38 39.08 11.43 11.52
C THR A 38 38.51 10.68 12.73
N SER A 39 37.37 10.01 12.60
CA SER A 39 36.75 9.29 13.70
C SER A 39 36.04 8.02 13.24
N PHE A 40 35.79 7.11 14.17
CA PHE A 40 35.02 5.88 13.95
C PHE A 40 33.53 6.05 14.33
N GLN A 41 33.04 7.28 14.39
CA GLN A 41 31.62 7.52 14.66
C GLN A 41 30.76 7.04 13.48
N ALA A 42 29.57 6.50 13.78
CA ALA A 42 28.61 6.14 12.75
C ALA A 42 28.27 7.35 11.88
N VAL A 43 28.51 7.24 10.57
CA VAL A 43 28.29 8.33 9.61
C VAL A 43 26.82 8.74 9.56
N ARG A 44 25.93 7.75 9.58
CA ARG A 44 24.48 7.89 9.54
C ARG A 44 23.95 7.80 10.97
N LYS A 45 23.34 8.88 11.47
CA LYS A 45 22.80 8.93 12.84
C LYS A 45 21.36 8.41 12.98
N GLY A 46 20.78 7.90 11.90
CA GLY A 46 19.37 7.46 11.86
C GLY A 46 18.38 8.62 11.76
N LEU A 47 17.09 8.28 11.78
CA LEU A 47 15.99 9.23 11.84
C LEU A 47 15.57 9.46 13.29
N LYS A 48 15.09 10.67 13.59
CA LYS A 48 14.40 10.93 14.86
C LYS A 48 13.10 10.13 14.90
N PRO A 49 12.59 9.73 16.08
CA PRO A 49 11.36 8.93 16.18
C PRO A 49 10.17 9.49 15.38
N GLY A 50 9.91 10.79 15.46
CA GLY A 50 8.82 11.41 14.69
C GLY A 50 9.06 11.44 13.16
N ASP A 51 10.32 11.57 12.72
CA ASP A 51 10.67 11.48 11.30
C ASP A 51 10.56 10.02 10.80
N ALA A 52 10.92 9.05 11.64
CA ALA A 52 10.82 7.63 11.32
C ALA A 52 9.36 7.19 11.21
N GLN A 53 8.49 7.64 12.12
CA GLN A 53 7.06 7.38 12.08
C GLN A 53 6.44 7.95 10.78
N LYS A 54 6.72 9.21 10.45
CA LYS A 54 6.24 9.83 9.21
C LYS A 54 6.69 9.09 7.96
N GLU A 55 7.94 8.61 7.94
CA GLU A 55 8.42 7.82 6.80
C GLU A 55 7.71 6.46 6.71
N ALA A 56 7.38 5.83 7.84
CA ALA A 56 6.64 4.57 7.89
C ALA A 56 5.18 4.72 7.43
N GLU A 57 4.52 5.84 7.77
CA GLU A 57 3.15 6.16 7.36
C GLU A 57 2.98 6.28 5.84
N ARG A 58 4.08 6.51 5.10
CA ARG A 58 4.08 6.55 3.62
C ARG A 58 4.01 5.17 2.96
N CYS A 59 4.02 4.09 3.73
CA CYS A 59 3.93 2.73 3.19
C CYS A 59 2.59 2.51 2.45
N PHE A 60 2.64 2.09 1.19
CA PHE A 60 1.45 1.81 0.40
C PHE A 60 0.62 0.63 0.94
N SER A 61 1.19 -0.24 1.77
CA SER A 61 0.60 -1.54 2.13
C SER A 61 0.27 -2.38 0.89
N CYS A 62 1.18 -2.37 -0.09
CA CYS A 62 1.04 -3.11 -1.35
C CYS A 62 0.70 -4.59 -1.13
N GLY A 63 -0.22 -5.11 -1.95
CA GLY A 63 -0.81 -6.45 -1.89
C GLY A 63 -1.84 -6.67 -0.79
N LEU A 64 -1.83 -5.85 0.27
CA LEU A 64 -2.67 -6.07 1.45
C LEU A 64 -3.94 -5.20 1.41
N CYS A 65 -5.10 -5.82 1.57
CA CYS A 65 -6.33 -5.07 1.85
C CYS A 65 -6.27 -4.52 3.29
N ASN A 66 -6.58 -3.23 3.44
CA ASN A 66 -6.66 -2.56 4.73
C ASN A 66 -8.04 -1.89 4.96
N ALA A 67 -9.06 -2.38 4.26
CA ALA A 67 -10.42 -1.85 4.28
C ALA A 67 -10.53 -0.34 4.00
N CYS A 68 -9.71 0.21 3.08
CA CYS A 68 -9.79 1.64 2.72
C CYS A 68 -11.14 2.07 2.10
N GLY A 69 -11.96 1.13 1.61
CA GLY A 69 -13.31 1.42 1.13
C GLY A 69 -13.44 1.86 -0.32
N ASN A 70 -12.35 2.08 -1.07
CA ASN A 70 -12.47 2.50 -2.48
C ASN A 70 -13.29 1.53 -3.34
N CYS A 71 -12.98 0.23 -3.27
CA CYS A 71 -13.72 -0.79 -4.02
C CYS A 71 -15.22 -0.84 -3.64
N PHE A 72 -15.57 -0.48 -2.39
CA PHE A 72 -16.95 -0.35 -1.95
C PHE A 72 -17.62 0.86 -2.59
N ILE A 73 -16.96 2.02 -2.54
CA ILE A 73 -17.49 3.30 -3.05
C ILE A 73 -17.71 3.26 -4.56
N TYR A 74 -16.78 2.65 -5.30
CA TYR A 74 -16.79 2.66 -6.77
C TYR A 74 -17.51 1.47 -7.41
N CYS A 75 -17.99 0.50 -6.63
CA CYS A 75 -18.73 -0.63 -7.20
C CYS A 75 -20.11 -0.16 -7.70
N PRO A 76 -20.39 -0.20 -9.03
CA PRO A 76 -21.66 0.29 -9.57
C PRO A 76 -22.84 -0.60 -9.18
N ASP A 77 -22.59 -1.89 -8.95
CA ASP A 77 -23.60 -2.89 -8.60
C ASP A 77 -23.75 -3.08 -7.08
N SER A 78 -23.04 -2.28 -6.26
CA SER A 78 -23.06 -2.39 -4.79
C SER A 78 -22.78 -3.81 -4.27
N SER A 79 -21.95 -4.57 -4.99
CA SER A 79 -21.63 -5.98 -4.70
C SER A 79 -20.38 -6.15 -3.83
N VAL A 80 -19.86 -5.06 -3.26
CA VAL A 80 -18.73 -5.09 -2.34
C VAL A 80 -19.24 -4.75 -0.95
N CYS A 81 -18.78 -5.48 0.06
CA CYS A 81 -19.10 -5.27 1.47
C CYS A 81 -17.82 -4.99 2.26
N LEU A 82 -17.90 -4.10 3.25
CA LEU A 82 -16.80 -3.86 4.20
C LEU A 82 -17.01 -4.72 5.44
N ASN A 83 -16.11 -5.66 5.68
CA ASN A 83 -16.12 -6.46 6.90
C ASN A 83 -15.22 -5.79 7.95
N GLU A 84 -15.84 -5.09 8.90
CA GLU A 84 -15.12 -4.38 9.97
C GLU A 84 -14.32 -5.31 10.90
N LYS A 85 -14.74 -6.57 11.05
CA LYS A 85 -14.05 -7.54 11.92
C LYS A 85 -12.76 -8.07 11.28
N GLU A 86 -12.77 -8.24 9.96
CA GLU A 86 -11.64 -8.81 9.21
C GLU A 86 -10.72 -7.74 8.61
N LEU A 87 -11.09 -6.46 8.71
CA LEU A 87 -10.39 -5.34 8.06
C LEU A 87 -10.17 -5.59 6.56
N ALA A 88 -11.14 -6.26 5.92
CA ALA A 88 -11.08 -6.68 4.54
C ALA A 88 -12.40 -6.40 3.83
N SER A 89 -12.29 -6.11 2.53
CA SER A 89 -13.44 -6.04 1.64
C SER A 89 -13.78 -7.44 1.12
N GLN A 90 -15.06 -7.75 1.03
CA GLN A 90 -15.57 -9.00 0.46
C GLN A 90 -16.45 -8.69 -0.75
N ILE A 91 -16.36 -9.52 -1.79
CA ILE A 91 -17.16 -9.40 -3.01
C ILE A 91 -18.29 -10.42 -2.93
N ASP A 92 -19.52 -9.96 -3.07
CA ASP A 92 -20.69 -10.81 -3.26
C ASP A 92 -20.80 -11.17 -4.75
N TYR A 93 -20.41 -12.41 -5.06
CA TYR A 93 -20.38 -12.92 -6.42
C TYR A 93 -21.77 -13.16 -7.01
N ASP A 94 -22.84 -13.23 -6.21
CA ASP A 94 -24.20 -13.41 -6.72
C ASP A 94 -24.69 -12.14 -7.45
N TYR A 95 -24.18 -10.97 -7.06
CA TYR A 95 -24.53 -9.68 -7.65
C TYR A 95 -23.46 -9.12 -8.58
N CYS A 96 -22.19 -9.50 -8.35
CA CYS A 96 -21.04 -9.03 -9.14
C CYS A 96 -21.22 -9.27 -10.64
N LYS A 97 -20.91 -8.26 -11.46
CA LYS A 97 -20.95 -8.33 -12.93
C LYS A 97 -19.57 -8.46 -13.59
N GLY A 98 -18.51 -8.60 -12.79
CA GLY A 98 -17.15 -8.78 -13.30
C GLY A 98 -16.56 -7.58 -14.05
N CYS A 99 -17.03 -6.35 -13.78
CA CYS A 99 -16.60 -5.15 -14.51
C CYS A 99 -15.14 -4.72 -14.23
N GLY A 100 -14.54 -5.19 -13.14
CA GLY A 100 -13.13 -4.92 -12.79
C GLY A 100 -12.84 -3.55 -12.18
N ILE A 101 -13.83 -2.66 -12.01
CA ILE A 101 -13.63 -1.32 -11.43
C ILE A 101 -13.03 -1.39 -10.01
N CYS A 102 -13.45 -2.37 -9.21
CA CYS A 102 -12.89 -2.58 -7.88
C CYS A 102 -11.39 -2.90 -7.88
N VAL A 103 -10.89 -3.53 -8.95
CA VAL A 103 -9.45 -3.83 -9.15
C VAL A 103 -8.70 -2.56 -9.51
N GLU A 104 -9.20 -1.80 -10.48
CA GLU A 104 -8.60 -0.53 -10.92
C GLU A 104 -8.52 0.49 -9.78
N GLU A 105 -9.58 0.59 -8.98
CA GLU A 105 -9.68 1.57 -7.89
C GLU A 105 -9.00 1.11 -6.59
N CYS A 106 -8.44 -0.10 -6.56
CA CYS A 106 -7.66 -0.58 -5.42
C CYS A 106 -6.28 0.08 -5.39
N PRO A 107 -5.97 0.96 -4.42
CA PRO A 107 -4.67 1.64 -4.37
C PRO A 107 -3.48 0.69 -4.14
N ARG A 108 -3.78 -0.53 -3.69
CA ARG A 108 -2.83 -1.46 -3.09
C ARG A 108 -2.58 -2.68 -3.98
N GLY A 109 -3.30 -2.83 -5.10
CA GLY A 109 -3.24 -4.06 -5.91
C GLY A 109 -3.68 -5.30 -5.12
N ALA A 110 -4.61 -5.14 -4.17
CA ALA A 110 -5.04 -6.21 -3.27
C ALA A 110 -6.20 -7.06 -3.83
N ILE A 111 -6.78 -6.67 -4.97
CA ILE A 111 -7.86 -7.35 -5.66
C ILE A 111 -7.36 -7.69 -7.06
N GLY A 112 -7.76 -8.84 -7.60
CA GLY A 112 -7.42 -9.24 -8.96
C GLY A 112 -8.58 -9.91 -9.67
N MET A 113 -8.49 -10.03 -10.99
CA MET A 113 -9.47 -10.71 -11.83
C MET A 113 -8.99 -12.10 -12.23
N LEU A 114 -9.90 -13.05 -12.27
CA LEU A 114 -9.70 -14.38 -12.86
C LEU A 114 -10.72 -14.56 -14.00
N LYS A 115 -10.38 -15.40 -14.98
CA LYS A 115 -11.34 -15.82 -16.00
C LYS A 115 -12.30 -16.83 -15.38
N GLU A 116 -13.58 -16.68 -15.70
CA GLU A 116 -14.59 -17.71 -15.45
C GLU A 116 -14.31 -18.94 -16.33
N GLU A 117 -14.54 -20.13 -15.78
CA GLU A 117 -14.40 -21.42 -16.48
C GLU A 117 -15.61 -21.74 -17.36
#